data_AF-A0A1X7F6D6-F1
#
_entry.id   AF-A0A1X7F6D6-F1
#
_cell.length_a   1.000
_cell.length_b   1.000
_cell.length_c   1.000
_cell.angle_alpha   90.00
_cell.angle_beta   90.00
_cell.angle_gamma   90.00
#
_symmetry.space_group_name_H-M   'P 1'
#
loop_
_entity.id
_entity.type
_entity.pdbx_description
1 polymer ?
#
loop_
_entity_poly.entity_id
_entity_poly.type
_entity_poly.pdbx_seq_one_letter_code
_entity_poly.pdbx_strand_id
1 'polypeptide(L)'
;MAAIFRTLTAGYVGPRTASTVSLVRDGDTVVVVDPGMVADRSLILDPLAAEGVAPDRVTDVVFSHHHPDHTLNAALFPAARFHDHWAVYQDDLWTDRPADGFRLSPSIRLAATPGHTPEDISTLVDTAEGLVVFTHLWWDAAGPVEDPYATDPAALHASRATILALSPALIVPGHGSPFAPDEGTPA
;
A
#
# COMPACT_ATOMS: atom_id res chain seq x y z
N MET A 1 -2.66 -17.48 12.08
CA MET A 1 -3.80 -16.58 12.34
C MET A 1 -4.00 -15.76 11.08
N ALA A 2 -5.19 -15.26 10.79
CA ALA A 2 -5.37 -14.34 9.66
C ALA A 2 -4.60 -13.05 9.93
N ALA A 3 -4.17 -12.35 8.88
CA ALA A 3 -3.49 -11.07 9.03
C ALA A 3 -4.45 -10.03 9.63
N ILE A 4 -3.89 -9.06 10.35
CA ILE A 4 -4.61 -7.89 10.83
C ILE A 4 -3.97 -6.63 10.26
N PHE A 5 -4.75 -5.56 10.12
CA PHE A 5 -4.22 -4.27 9.68
C PHE A 5 -4.79 -3.09 10.47
N ARG A 6 -4.09 -1.95 10.35
CA ARG A 6 -4.48 -0.64 10.85
C ARG A 6 -4.06 0.42 9.86
N THR A 7 -4.96 1.35 9.55
CA THR A 7 -4.56 2.61 8.90
C THR A 7 -3.95 3.50 9.97
N LEU A 8 -2.66 3.80 9.84
CA LEU A 8 -1.94 4.67 10.77
C LEU A 8 -2.35 6.13 10.54
N THR A 9 -2.46 6.53 9.28
CA THR A 9 -3.00 7.83 8.89
C THR A 9 -3.61 7.76 7.49
N ALA A 10 -4.73 8.46 7.30
CA ALA A 10 -5.37 8.58 5.99
C ALA A 10 -4.64 9.64 5.16
N GLY A 11 -4.38 9.32 3.89
CA GLY A 11 -3.76 10.26 2.96
C GLY A 11 -4.72 11.37 2.53
N TYR A 12 -4.20 12.26 1.68
CA TYR A 12 -4.98 13.35 1.09
C TYR A 12 -4.25 13.89 -0.15
N VAL A 13 -5.01 14.51 -1.06
CA VAL A 13 -4.49 15.13 -2.29
C VAL A 13 -5.16 16.48 -2.54
N GLY A 14 -4.39 17.46 -3.04
CA GLY A 14 -4.83 18.84 -3.21
C GLY A 14 -3.64 19.81 -3.15
N PRO A 15 -3.74 20.97 -2.47
CA PRO A 15 -2.59 21.86 -2.24
C PRO A 15 -1.45 21.23 -1.41
N ARG A 16 -1.73 20.10 -0.77
CA ARG A 16 -0.78 19.23 -0.06
C ARG A 16 -1.10 17.79 -0.47
N THR A 17 -0.10 16.92 -0.43
CA THR A 17 -0.26 15.48 -0.70
C THR A 17 0.39 14.64 0.40
N ALA A 18 -0.21 13.50 0.71
CA ALA A 18 0.35 12.44 1.54
C ALA A 18 -0.35 11.12 1.21
N SER A 19 0.38 10.00 1.33
CA SER A 19 -0.19 8.67 1.17
C SER A 19 -1.03 8.24 2.39
N THR A 20 -1.89 7.26 2.16
CA THR A 20 -2.51 6.48 3.23
C THR A 20 -1.51 5.48 3.77
N VAL A 21 -0.98 5.73 4.96
CA VAL A 21 0.02 4.87 5.60
C VAL A 21 -0.67 3.78 6.41
N SER A 22 -0.28 2.54 6.22
CA SER A 22 -0.90 1.39 6.91
C SER A 22 0.12 0.46 7.55
N LEU A 23 -0.28 -0.17 8.65
CA LEU A 23 0.42 -1.26 9.33
C LEU A 23 -0.34 -2.56 9.07
N VAL A 24 0.37 -3.61 8.65
CA VAL A 24 -0.15 -4.97 8.48
C VAL A 24 0.69 -5.94 9.29
N ARG A 25 0.06 -6.91 9.95
CA ARG A 25 0.74 -7.94 10.76
C ARG A 25 0.22 -9.33 10.44
N ASP A 26 1.14 -10.26 10.19
CA ASP A 26 0.88 -11.70 10.05
C ASP A 26 2.01 -12.50 10.71
N GLY A 27 1.75 -12.98 11.93
CA GLY A 27 2.77 -13.62 12.76
C GLY A 27 3.93 -12.67 13.05
N ASP A 28 5.14 -13.07 12.67
CA ASP A 28 6.36 -12.28 12.82
C ASP A 28 6.55 -11.24 11.69
N THR A 29 5.72 -11.27 10.65
CA THR A 29 5.77 -10.30 9.53
C THR A 29 5.04 -9.04 9.93
N VAL A 30 5.74 -7.90 9.92
CA VAL A 30 5.23 -6.57 10.28
C VAL A 30 5.54 -5.62 9.13
N VAL A 31 4.50 -5.24 8.38
CA VAL A 31 4.62 -4.49 7.14
C VAL A 31 4.11 -3.07 7.34
N VAL A 32 4.86 -2.08 6.87
CA VAL A 32 4.35 -0.72 6.65
C VAL A 32 4.18 -0.49 5.14
N VAL A 33 3.01 -0.02 4.74
CA VAL A 33 2.71 0.31 3.34
C VAL A 33 2.72 1.82 3.15
N ASP A 34 3.45 2.29 2.14
CA ASP A 34 3.52 3.68 1.67
C ASP A 34 3.73 4.74 2.75
N PRO A 35 4.88 4.81 3.45
CA PRO A 35 5.15 5.82 4.47
C PRO A 35 5.54 7.19 3.89
N GLY A 36 4.78 7.80 2.98
CA GLY A 36 5.18 9.03 2.27
C GLY A 36 4.49 10.32 2.70
N MET A 37 5.21 11.45 2.55
CA MET A 37 4.84 12.88 2.73
C MET A 37 3.81 13.31 3.80
N VAL A 38 3.57 12.53 4.84
CA VAL A 38 2.76 12.95 6.00
C VAL A 38 3.24 14.30 6.56
N ALA A 39 2.31 15.13 7.02
CA ALA A 39 2.60 16.49 7.49
C ALA A 39 3.58 16.54 8.69
N ASP A 40 3.56 15.49 9.51
CA ASP A 40 4.52 15.25 10.59
C ASP A 40 4.78 13.74 10.68
N ARG A 41 6.04 13.34 10.95
CA ARG A 41 6.40 11.93 11.13
C ARG A 41 5.69 11.29 12.31
N SER A 42 5.26 12.08 13.31
CA SER A 42 4.47 11.60 14.43
C SER A 42 3.14 10.96 13.99
N LEU A 43 2.58 11.37 12.84
CA LEU A 43 1.38 10.76 12.25
C LEU A 43 1.60 9.30 11.82
N ILE A 44 2.85 8.86 11.68
CA ILE A 44 3.21 7.46 11.46
C ILE A 44 3.66 6.84 12.78
N LEU A 45 4.57 7.49 13.50
CA LEU A 45 5.26 6.90 14.64
C LEU A 45 4.37 6.73 15.89
N ASP A 46 3.52 7.70 16.19
CA ASP A 46 2.64 7.64 17.38
C ASP A 46 1.59 6.52 17.27
N PRO A 47 0.81 6.38 16.17
CA PRO A 47 -0.13 5.27 16.04
C PRO A 47 0.57 3.92 15.92
N LEU A 48 1.77 3.85 15.31
CA LEU A 48 2.57 2.63 15.29
C LEU A 48 2.97 2.19 16.71
N ALA A 49 3.40 3.13 17.55
CA ALA A 49 3.72 2.88 18.95
C ALA A 49 2.48 2.49 19.77
N ALA A 50 1.30 3.06 19.48
CA ALA A 50 0.04 2.67 20.11
C ALA A 50 -0.36 1.22 19.79
N GLU A 51 0.04 0.70 18.62
CA GLU A 51 -0.07 -0.72 18.24
C GLU A 51 1.05 -1.60 18.83
N GLY A 52 1.89 -1.03 19.70
CA GLY A 52 2.99 -1.72 20.36
C GLY A 52 4.13 -2.12 19.42
N VAL A 53 4.28 -1.42 18.29
CA VAL A 53 5.35 -1.66 17.30
C VAL A 53 6.35 -0.52 17.36
N ALA A 54 7.62 -0.85 17.63
CA ALA A 54 8.71 0.08 17.45
C ALA A 54 9.17 0.08 15.99
N PRO A 55 9.72 1.19 15.45
CA PRO A 55 10.10 1.25 14.03
C PRO A 55 11.16 0.22 13.61
N ASP A 56 12.05 -0.20 14.52
CA ASP A 56 13.05 -1.25 14.31
C ASP A 56 12.46 -2.68 14.35
N ARG A 57 11.18 -2.82 14.68
CA ARG A 57 10.43 -4.09 14.63
C ARG A 57 9.62 -4.26 13.35
N VAL A 58 9.55 -3.24 12.50
CA VAL A 58 8.98 -3.36 11.15
C VAL A 58 9.94 -4.21 10.31
N THR A 59 9.43 -5.32 9.80
CA THR A 59 10.23 -6.27 9.01
C THR A 59 10.25 -5.92 7.54
N ASP A 60 9.20 -5.26 7.06
CA ASP A 60 9.01 -4.98 5.65
C ASP A 60 8.36 -3.61 5.43
N VAL A 61 8.81 -2.90 4.41
CA VAL A 61 8.16 -1.70 3.89
C VAL A 61 7.80 -1.98 2.43
N VAL A 62 6.55 -1.76 2.05
CA VAL A 62 6.09 -1.93 0.67
C VAL A 62 5.78 -0.56 0.08
N PHE A 63 6.32 -0.32 -1.12
CA PHE A 63 5.96 0.82 -1.94
C PHE A 63 4.96 0.36 -2.99
N SER A 64 3.78 0.98 -3.04
CA SER A 64 2.84 0.80 -4.15
C SER A 64 3.47 1.28 -5.45
N HIS A 65 4.21 2.39 -5.42
CA HIS A 65 5.00 2.93 -6.51
C HIS A 65 5.99 3.98 -5.97
N HIS A 66 6.80 4.59 -6.84
CA HIS A 66 7.97 5.37 -6.45
C HIS A 66 7.74 6.88 -6.25
N HIS A 67 6.50 7.37 -6.21
CA HIS A 67 6.31 8.80 -5.94
C HIS A 67 6.73 9.17 -4.50
N PRO A 68 7.27 10.38 -4.27
CA PRO A 68 7.77 10.79 -2.96
C PRO A 68 6.70 10.77 -1.87
N ASP A 69 5.46 11.09 -2.24
CA ASP A 69 4.33 11.06 -1.33
C ASP A 69 3.90 9.66 -0.89
N HIS A 70 4.54 8.61 -1.41
CA HIS A 70 4.43 7.22 -0.94
C HIS A 70 5.71 6.70 -0.27
N THR A 71 6.87 7.29 -0.56
CA THR A 71 8.18 6.69 -0.18
C THR A 71 8.99 7.50 0.82
N LEU A 72 8.71 8.81 1.00
CA LEU A 72 9.64 9.76 1.63
C LEU A 72 10.12 9.37 3.04
N ASN A 73 9.31 8.70 3.86
CA ASN A 73 9.68 8.32 5.22
C ASN A 73 10.03 6.82 5.38
N ALA A 74 10.39 6.12 4.30
CA ALA A 74 10.84 4.73 4.34
C ALA A 74 12.00 4.51 5.34
N ALA A 75 12.93 5.46 5.42
CA ALA A 75 14.09 5.39 6.32
C ALA A 75 13.76 5.45 7.82
N LEU A 76 12.48 5.62 8.21
CA LEU A 76 12.04 5.46 9.60
C LEU A 76 12.16 4.02 10.10
N PHE A 77 12.26 3.04 9.20
CA PHE A 77 12.22 1.61 9.49
C PHE A 77 13.57 0.94 9.18
N PRO A 78 14.58 1.10 10.05
CA PRO A 78 15.98 0.78 9.71
C PRO A 78 16.28 -0.72 9.56
N ALA A 79 15.43 -1.60 10.11
CA ALA A 79 15.61 -3.04 10.04
C ALA A 79 14.81 -3.71 8.90
N ALA A 80 14.00 -2.93 8.18
CA ALA A 80 13.06 -3.46 7.22
C ALA A 80 13.74 -3.87 5.90
N ARG A 81 13.15 -4.85 5.24
CA ARG A 81 13.31 -5.06 3.79
C ARG A 81 12.37 -4.12 3.06
N PHE A 82 12.79 -3.57 1.93
CA PHE A 82 11.97 -2.67 1.11
C PHE A 82 11.55 -3.39 -0.16
N HIS A 83 10.26 -3.32 -0.48
CA HIS A 83 9.66 -4.03 -1.59
C HIS A 83 9.06 -3.05 -2.58
N ASP A 84 9.38 -3.25 -3.85
CA ASP A 84 8.76 -2.59 -4.98
C ASP A 84 8.40 -3.62 -6.06
N HIS A 85 8.18 -3.15 -7.29
CA HIS A 85 7.71 -3.94 -8.42
C HIS A 85 8.69 -5.00 -8.94
N TRP A 86 10.01 -4.82 -8.76
CA TRP A 86 11.03 -5.67 -9.40
C TRP A 86 12.09 -6.22 -8.45
N ALA A 87 12.11 -5.81 -7.19
CA ALA A 87 13.18 -6.19 -6.29
C ALA A 87 12.76 -6.22 -4.82
N VAL A 88 13.69 -6.69 -3.99
CA VAL A 88 13.73 -6.48 -2.55
C VAL A 88 15.07 -5.85 -2.20
N TYR A 89 15.04 -4.84 -1.34
CA TYR A 89 16.22 -4.13 -0.86
C TYR A 89 16.41 -4.35 0.64
N GLN A 90 17.64 -4.57 1.08
CA GLN A 90 17.99 -4.58 2.49
C GLN A 90 19.45 -4.13 2.63
N ASP A 91 19.69 -3.08 3.41
CA ASP A 91 21.00 -2.43 3.50
C ASP A 91 21.55 -2.05 2.12
N ASP A 92 22.64 -2.68 1.68
CA ASP A 92 23.26 -2.50 0.35
C ASP A 92 22.94 -3.64 -0.63
N LEU A 93 22.05 -4.57 -0.25
CA LEU A 93 21.67 -5.71 -1.06
C LEU A 93 20.47 -5.40 -1.96
N TRP A 94 20.64 -5.71 -3.24
CA TRP A 94 19.59 -5.75 -4.26
C TRP A 94 19.30 -7.21 -4.63
N THR A 95 18.05 -7.63 -4.48
CA THR A 95 17.60 -8.97 -4.92
C THR A 95 16.49 -8.84 -5.95
N ASP A 96 16.77 -9.21 -7.20
CA ASP A 96 15.78 -9.23 -8.27
C ASP A 96 14.63 -10.18 -7.93
N ARG A 97 13.42 -9.65 -7.94
CA ARG A 97 12.21 -10.37 -7.55
C ARG A 97 10.99 -9.60 -8.08
N PRO A 98 10.29 -10.10 -9.11
CA PRO A 98 9.06 -9.47 -9.58
C PRO A 98 7.97 -9.51 -8.50
N ALA A 99 7.24 -8.41 -8.32
CA ALA A 99 6.23 -8.31 -7.28
C ALA A 99 5.06 -9.28 -7.48
N ASP A 100 4.62 -9.51 -8.73
CA ASP A 100 3.39 -10.24 -8.99
C ASP A 100 3.40 -11.66 -8.41
N GLY A 101 2.43 -11.95 -7.54
CA GLY A 101 2.29 -13.23 -6.87
C GLY A 101 3.28 -13.50 -5.73
N PHE A 102 4.22 -12.59 -5.46
CA PHE A 102 5.16 -12.76 -4.36
C PHE A 102 4.45 -12.69 -3.00
N ARG A 103 4.81 -13.58 -2.09
CA ARG A 103 4.24 -13.67 -0.75
C ARG A 103 5.26 -13.23 0.29
N LEU A 104 4.94 -12.18 1.03
CA LEU A 104 5.70 -11.77 2.22
C LEU A 104 5.42 -12.75 3.37
N SER A 105 4.18 -13.24 3.43
CA SER A 105 3.70 -14.22 4.41
C SER A 105 2.56 -15.05 3.80
N PRO A 106 2.00 -16.05 4.52
CA PRO A 106 0.83 -16.79 4.03
C PRO A 106 -0.37 -15.90 3.69
N SER A 107 -0.60 -14.83 4.45
CA SER A 107 -1.74 -13.92 4.25
C SER A 107 -1.41 -12.61 3.52
N ILE A 108 -0.14 -12.33 3.19
CA ILE A 108 0.27 -11.07 2.55
C ILE A 108 0.97 -11.38 1.22
N ARG A 109 0.40 -10.90 0.11
CA ARG A 109 0.98 -11.04 -1.23
C ARG A 109 0.97 -9.72 -2.00
N LEU A 110 1.87 -9.58 -2.96
CA LEU A 110 1.89 -8.47 -3.90
C LEU A 110 1.26 -8.88 -5.24
N ALA A 111 0.68 -7.91 -5.94
CA ALA A 111 0.19 -8.06 -7.30
C ALA A 111 0.65 -6.88 -8.14
N ALA A 112 1.06 -7.13 -9.39
CA ALA A 112 1.32 -6.04 -10.32
C ALA A 112 0.00 -5.39 -10.74
N THR A 113 -0.09 -4.07 -10.64
CA THR A 113 -1.30 -3.30 -10.94
C THR A 113 -0.96 -2.03 -11.70
N PRO A 114 -0.33 -2.12 -12.89
CA PRO A 114 0.13 -0.97 -13.65
C PRO A 114 -1.05 -0.06 -14.04
N GLY A 115 -0.77 1.24 -14.18
CA GLY A 115 -1.77 2.21 -14.65
C GLY A 115 -1.40 3.64 -14.31
N HIS A 116 -1.39 3.97 -13.01
CA HIS A 116 -0.93 5.29 -12.56
C HIS A 116 0.54 5.47 -12.98
N THR A 117 1.39 4.53 -12.58
CA THR A 117 2.69 4.29 -13.22
C THR A 117 2.78 2.87 -13.79
N PRO A 118 3.73 2.58 -14.68
CA PRO A 118 3.99 1.20 -15.13
C PRO A 118 4.52 0.28 -14.02
N GLU A 119 5.02 0.86 -12.94
CA GLU A 119 5.67 0.18 -11.81
C GLU A 119 4.71 -0.06 -10.64
N ASP A 120 3.43 0.28 -10.79
CA ASP A 120 2.46 0.15 -9.71
C ASP A 120 2.23 -1.30 -9.27
N ILE A 121 2.18 -1.49 -7.96
CA ILE A 121 1.78 -2.73 -7.31
C ILE A 121 0.71 -2.49 -6.25
N SER A 122 0.00 -3.56 -5.90
CA SER A 122 -0.95 -3.59 -4.80
C SER A 122 -0.54 -4.64 -3.76
N THR A 123 -0.75 -4.34 -2.48
CA THR A 123 -0.58 -5.30 -1.39
C THR A 123 -1.92 -5.91 -1.04
N LEU A 124 -2.04 -7.23 -1.19
CA LEU A 124 -3.26 -7.99 -0.96
C LEU A 124 -3.12 -8.76 0.35
N VAL A 125 -4.05 -8.53 1.27
CA VAL A 125 -3.98 -9.03 2.65
C VAL A 125 -5.26 -9.79 3.00
N ASP A 126 -5.12 -11.09 3.27
CA ASP A 126 -6.22 -11.94 3.69
C ASP A 126 -6.43 -11.83 5.21
N THR A 127 -7.51 -11.15 5.62
CA THR A 127 -7.90 -10.93 7.02
C THR A 127 -9.06 -11.85 7.44
N ALA A 128 -9.45 -11.82 8.72
CA ALA A 128 -10.61 -12.58 9.18
C ALA A 128 -11.94 -12.04 8.59
N GLU A 129 -11.97 -10.76 8.23
CA GLU A 129 -13.12 -10.05 7.69
C GLU A 129 -13.16 -10.08 6.14
N GLY A 130 -12.11 -10.59 5.49
CA GLY A 130 -12.00 -10.72 4.05
C GLY A 130 -10.71 -10.14 3.47
N LEU A 131 -10.64 -10.04 2.15
CA LEU A 131 -9.49 -9.49 1.44
C LEU A 131 -9.46 -7.95 1.58
N VAL A 132 -8.34 -7.43 2.06
CA VAL A 132 -8.03 -5.99 2.09
C VAL A 132 -6.94 -5.69 1.07
N VAL A 133 -7.13 -4.65 0.25
CA VAL A 133 -6.18 -4.28 -0.81
C VAL A 133 -5.66 -2.87 -0.58
N PHE A 134 -4.34 -2.74 -0.41
CA PHE A 134 -3.64 -1.45 -0.30
C PHE A 134 -3.05 -1.10 -1.66
N THR A 135 -3.41 0.06 -2.21
CA THR A 135 -3.18 0.35 -3.63
C THR A 135 -3.24 1.84 -3.96
N HIS A 136 -2.63 2.23 -5.09
CA HIS A 136 -2.83 3.55 -5.72
C HIS A 136 -3.81 3.50 -6.91
N LEU A 137 -4.53 2.40 -7.13
CA LEU A 137 -5.52 2.35 -8.22
C LEU A 137 -6.65 3.38 -8.06
N TRP A 138 -6.93 3.81 -6.83
CA TRP A 138 -7.85 4.90 -6.52
C TRP A 138 -7.17 5.90 -5.58
N TRP A 139 -7.39 7.20 -5.80
CA TRP A 139 -6.92 8.24 -4.88
C TRP A 139 -7.70 8.17 -3.57
N ASP A 140 -9.02 8.16 -3.65
CA ASP A 140 -9.93 7.95 -2.53
C ASP A 140 -11.28 7.44 -3.08
N ALA A 141 -12.25 7.17 -2.20
CA ALA A 141 -13.56 6.63 -2.58
C ALA A 141 -14.37 7.54 -3.52
N ALA A 142 -14.16 8.87 -3.47
CA ALA A 142 -14.79 9.88 -4.30
C ALA A 142 -13.81 10.51 -5.30
N GLY A 143 -12.64 9.88 -5.48
CA GLY A 143 -11.60 10.32 -6.40
C GLY A 143 -12.07 10.32 -7.86
N PRO A 144 -11.31 10.94 -8.76
CA PRO A 144 -11.69 10.99 -10.16
C PRO A 144 -11.70 9.58 -10.77
N VAL A 145 -12.70 9.31 -11.61
CA VAL A 145 -12.73 8.08 -12.42
C VAL A 145 -11.49 8.02 -13.31
N GLU A 146 -11.22 9.10 -14.03
CA GLU A 146 -9.99 9.23 -14.83
C GLU A 146 -8.91 9.88 -13.97
N ASP A 147 -7.87 9.14 -13.63
CA ASP A 147 -6.71 9.71 -12.95
C ASP A 147 -5.96 10.66 -13.90
N PRO A 148 -5.93 11.98 -13.62
CA PRO A 148 -5.27 12.95 -14.49
C PRO A 148 -3.74 12.79 -14.55
N TYR A 149 -3.14 12.03 -13.64
CA TYR A 149 -1.71 11.75 -13.57
C TYR A 149 -1.34 10.33 -14.01
N ALA A 150 -2.30 9.50 -14.37
CA ALA A 150 -2.00 8.17 -14.86
C ALA A 150 -1.26 8.19 -16.20
N THR A 151 -0.18 7.42 -16.26
CA THR A 151 0.63 7.25 -17.47
C THR A 151 -0.03 6.33 -18.50
N ASP A 152 -0.88 5.39 -18.04
CA ASP A 152 -1.68 4.53 -18.89
C ASP A 152 -3.09 4.34 -18.28
N PRO A 153 -4.07 5.17 -18.67
CA PRO A 153 -5.45 5.05 -18.19
C PRO A 153 -6.08 3.69 -18.51
N ALA A 154 -5.78 3.09 -19.67
CA ALA A 154 -6.36 1.81 -20.05
C ALA A 154 -5.84 0.67 -19.15
N ALA A 155 -4.54 0.68 -18.84
CA ALA A 155 -3.96 -0.25 -17.88
C ALA A 155 -4.52 -0.03 -16.46
N LEU A 156 -4.72 1.23 -16.04
CA LEU A 156 -5.33 1.57 -14.76
C LEU A 156 -6.72 0.92 -14.61
N HIS A 157 -7.59 1.07 -15.60
CA HIS A 157 -8.90 0.42 -15.61
C HIS A 157 -8.79 -1.11 -15.65
N ALA A 158 -7.87 -1.67 -16.43
CA ALA A 158 -7.66 -3.13 -16.42
C ALA A 158 -7.23 -3.67 -15.03
N SER A 159 -6.38 -2.92 -14.33
CA SER A 159 -5.91 -3.26 -12.98
C SER A 159 -7.01 -3.11 -11.93
N ARG A 160 -7.80 -2.04 -11.98
CA ARG A 160 -8.99 -1.83 -11.13
C ARG A 160 -10.01 -2.95 -11.31
N ALA A 161 -10.38 -3.28 -12.54
CA ALA A 161 -11.29 -4.39 -12.85
C ALA A 161 -10.76 -5.72 -12.30
N THR A 162 -9.45 -5.97 -12.41
CA THR A 162 -8.79 -7.17 -11.88
C THR A 162 -8.89 -7.23 -10.36
N ILE A 163 -8.61 -6.13 -9.65
CA ILE A 163 -8.73 -6.07 -8.19
C ILE A 163 -10.18 -6.23 -7.73
N LEU A 164 -11.14 -5.56 -8.38
CA LEU A 164 -12.56 -5.69 -8.03
C LEU A 164 -13.09 -7.13 -8.26
N ALA A 165 -12.59 -7.83 -9.28
CA ALA A 165 -12.95 -9.22 -9.53
C ALA A 165 -12.52 -10.17 -8.39
N LEU A 166 -11.56 -9.78 -7.55
CA LEU A 166 -11.17 -10.52 -6.35
C LEU A 166 -12.17 -10.34 -5.20
N SER A 167 -13.22 -9.51 -5.38
CA SER A 167 -14.23 -9.20 -4.36
C SER A 167 -13.61 -8.73 -3.03
N PRO A 168 -12.75 -7.70 -3.03
CA PRO A 168 -12.13 -7.22 -1.80
C PRO A 168 -13.20 -6.69 -0.84
N ALA A 169 -13.08 -7.04 0.43
CA ALA A 169 -13.95 -6.53 1.48
C ALA A 169 -13.67 -5.04 1.74
N LEU A 170 -12.42 -4.62 1.55
CA LEU A 170 -11.98 -3.25 1.76
C LEU A 170 -10.84 -2.86 0.82
N ILE A 171 -10.86 -1.63 0.33
CA ILE A 171 -9.77 -0.99 -0.40
C ILE A 171 -9.19 0.11 0.48
N VAL A 172 -7.87 0.13 0.63
CA VAL A 172 -7.11 1.23 1.23
C VAL A 172 -6.47 2.01 0.08
N PRO A 173 -7.01 3.19 -0.26
CA PRO A 173 -6.59 3.95 -1.43
C PRO A 173 -5.35 4.79 -1.17
N GLY A 174 -4.78 5.38 -2.23
CA GLY A 174 -3.53 6.14 -2.16
C GLY A 174 -3.60 7.36 -1.25
N HIS A 175 -4.73 8.07 -1.22
CA HIS A 175 -4.89 9.42 -0.63
C HIS A 175 -6.21 9.59 0.13
N GLY A 176 -6.60 8.65 0.98
CA GLY A 176 -7.84 8.79 1.74
C GLY A 176 -8.16 7.63 2.67
N SER A 177 -9.34 7.71 3.30
CA SER A 177 -9.82 6.66 4.19
C SER A 177 -10.12 5.36 3.41
N PRO A 178 -9.92 4.19 4.02
CA PRO A 178 -10.38 2.93 3.46
C PRO A 178 -11.88 2.93 3.17
N PHE A 179 -12.30 2.23 2.11
CA PHE A 179 -13.70 2.10 1.73
C PHE A 179 -14.03 0.68 1.27
N ALA A 180 -15.29 0.28 1.46
CA ALA A 180 -15.81 -0.97 0.90
C ALA A 180 -16.24 -0.71 -0.55
N PRO A 181 -15.77 -1.49 -1.54
CA PRO A 181 -16.20 -1.33 -2.92
C PRO A 181 -17.68 -1.74 -3.09
N ASP A 182 -18.33 -1.11 -4.07
CA ASP A 182 -19.72 -1.35 -4.46
C ASP A 182 -19.88 -1.31 -5.99
N GLU A 183 -21.11 -1.42 -6.48
CA GLU A 183 -21.43 -1.38 -7.92
C GLU A 183 -21.05 -0.05 -8.60
N GLY A 184 -20.88 1.03 -7.83
CA GLY A 184 -20.48 2.35 -8.31
C GLY A 184 -18.97 2.58 -8.29
N THR A 185 -18.19 1.66 -7.70
CA THR A 185 -16.73 1.79 -7.64
C THR A 185 -16.15 1.66 -9.04
N PRO A 186 -15.38 2.66 -9.52
CA PRO A 186 -14.84 2.63 -10.88
C PRO A 186 -13.94 1.43 -11.09
N ALA A 187 -14.31 0.57 -12.04
CA ALA A 187 -13.45 -0.44 -12.63
C ALA A 187 -12.57 0.20 -13.70
#